data_AF-A0A931UA00-F1
#
_entry.id   AF-A0A931UA00-F1
#
_cell.length_a   1.000
_cell.length_b   1.000
_cell.length_c   1.000
_cell.angle_alpha   90.00
_cell.angle_beta   90.00
_cell.angle_gamma   90.00
#
_symmetry.space_group_name_H-M   'P 1'
#
loop_
_entity.id
_entity.type
_entity.pdbx_description
1 polymer ?
#
loop_
_entity_poly.entity_id
_entity_poly.type
_entity_poly.pdbx_seq_one_letter_code
_entity_poly.pdbx_strand_id
1 'polypeptide(L)'
;MPKKIQDKNLEKVMVVAREDLFADEIWNGLKTENVNKYINLISSKNKFLPRGEVERDPTWKQIIPYLVFENNGKIFMMRRRADHSDLRLANLYSIGIGGHINKKDVVKVSKVSKVSNGEAIIEWAKREFEEEIDYKGNYKTKFLGLLNHDANDIGLVHIGIVIHVFGESDNIVVRDEHKSGELVTLSDAAKYYKQMETWSQIVLDFLTISRLHPRGVPGGNLVHPGGETGNFTGILPDWLIEKYIREGIIKISPLPKNWTSAIDQVSMDFHLGGNIKLFRGGTYRFVDTRRGLPEDAMEEVNLSDGDPFILEPGAFAIATTGEVLRLPADILGRLEGKSSLARLGILVHSTAARFDPGWNGAPVLELGNLGPKPAILYCGMPICAFTFEKIAAPVRMPYEGSRSDRYSGSRDAVVSKIEKSIKK
;
A
#
# COMPACT_ATOMS: atom_id res chain seq x y z
N MET A 1 20.16 38.89 -24.14
CA MET A 1 18.92 39.21 -24.87
C MET A 1 17.74 38.72 -24.01
N PRO A 2 16.76 39.57 -23.67
CA PRO A 2 15.62 39.14 -22.86
C PRO A 2 14.79 38.09 -23.61
N LYS A 3 14.39 37.02 -22.90
CA LYS A 3 13.48 35.97 -23.41
C LYS A 3 12.26 36.66 -24.03
N LYS A 4 12.04 36.48 -25.34
CA LYS A 4 10.75 36.82 -25.97
C LYS A 4 9.66 36.13 -25.16
N ILE A 5 8.75 36.90 -24.58
CA ILE A 5 7.52 36.39 -23.98
C ILE A 5 6.73 35.77 -25.14
N GLN A 6 6.88 34.46 -25.31
CA GLN A 6 6.05 33.70 -26.22
C GLN A 6 4.66 33.70 -25.60
N ASP A 7 3.68 34.17 -26.37
CA ASP A 7 2.28 34.17 -25.98
C ASP A 7 1.86 32.72 -25.66
N LYS A 8 1.66 32.41 -24.37
CA LYS A 8 1.36 31.06 -23.87
C LYS A 8 0.13 30.45 -24.55
N ASN A 9 -0.75 31.27 -25.12
CA ASN A 9 -1.94 30.83 -25.84
C ASN A 9 -1.65 30.23 -27.23
N LEU A 10 -0.48 30.49 -27.82
CA LEU A 10 -0.10 29.95 -29.14
C LEU A 10 0.71 28.64 -29.05
N GLU A 11 1.15 28.26 -27.85
CA GLU A 11 1.91 27.03 -27.63
C GLU A 11 0.99 25.81 -27.77
N LYS A 12 1.34 24.88 -28.68
CA LYS A 12 0.60 23.63 -28.89
C LYS A 12 1.31 22.48 -28.19
N VAL A 13 0.66 21.95 -27.17
CA VAL A 13 1.18 20.90 -26.28
C VAL A 13 0.60 19.54 -26.66
N MET A 14 1.39 18.48 -26.43
CA MET A 14 0.96 17.11 -26.64
C MET A 14 -0.10 16.72 -25.61
N VAL A 15 -1.24 16.27 -26.10
CA VAL A 15 -2.36 15.77 -25.30
C VAL A 15 -2.84 14.44 -25.80
N VAL A 16 -3.47 13.66 -24.93
CA VAL A 16 -4.22 12.45 -25.26
C VAL A 16 -5.60 12.56 -24.62
N ALA A 17 -6.63 12.06 -25.29
CA ALA A 17 -7.98 12.09 -24.72
C ALA A 17 -8.01 11.25 -23.44
N ARG A 18 -8.68 11.76 -22.41
CA ARG A 18 -8.78 11.09 -21.11
C ARG A 18 -9.44 9.72 -21.26
N GLU A 19 -10.50 9.63 -22.05
CA GLU A 19 -11.18 8.37 -22.37
C GLU A 19 -10.25 7.33 -23.01
N ASP A 20 -9.31 7.76 -23.86
CA ASP A 20 -8.36 6.85 -24.49
C ASP A 20 -7.31 6.35 -23.50
N LEU A 21 -6.86 7.24 -22.60
CA LEU A 21 -5.82 6.95 -21.62
C LEU A 21 -6.31 6.05 -20.49
N PHE A 22 -7.58 6.21 -20.08
CA PHE A 22 -8.17 5.54 -18.93
C PHE A 22 -9.37 4.64 -19.25
N ALA A 23 -9.58 4.28 -20.53
CA ALA A 23 -10.76 3.57 -21.04
C ALA A 23 -11.34 2.51 -20.07
N ASP A 24 -10.49 1.59 -19.61
CA ASP A 24 -10.87 0.46 -18.76
C ASP A 24 -10.32 0.58 -17.32
N GLU A 25 -9.51 1.61 -17.04
CA GLU A 25 -8.75 1.69 -15.79
C GLU A 25 -8.33 3.14 -15.47
N ILE A 26 -8.71 3.63 -14.29
CA ILE A 26 -8.24 4.90 -13.73
C ILE A 26 -7.40 4.59 -12.50
N TRP A 27 -6.20 5.17 -12.40
CA TRP A 27 -5.35 5.02 -11.22
C TRP A 27 -4.94 6.39 -10.66
N ASN A 28 -4.61 6.45 -9.38
CA ASN A 28 -3.95 7.59 -8.76
C ASN A 28 -2.60 7.14 -8.17
N GLY A 29 -1.52 7.84 -8.52
CA GLY A 29 -0.15 7.48 -8.19
C GLY A 29 0.69 7.14 -9.42
N LEU A 30 1.83 6.47 -9.19
CA LEU A 30 2.76 6.05 -10.22
C LEU A 30 2.51 4.60 -10.66
N LYS A 31 2.05 4.40 -11.89
CA LYS A 31 1.83 3.09 -12.50
C LYS A 31 3.07 2.65 -13.28
N THR A 32 3.71 1.58 -12.82
CA THR A 32 4.97 1.05 -13.41
C THR A 32 4.76 -0.14 -14.33
N GLU A 33 3.52 -0.63 -14.43
CA GLU A 33 3.16 -1.78 -15.25
C GLU A 33 2.75 -1.39 -16.66
N ASN A 34 3.04 -2.27 -17.63
CA ASN A 34 2.64 -2.10 -19.03
C ASN A 34 2.98 -0.72 -19.60
N VAL A 35 4.07 -0.08 -19.13
CA VAL A 35 4.45 1.28 -19.55
C VAL A 35 4.53 1.38 -21.07
N ASN A 36 5.10 0.37 -21.73
CA ASN A 36 5.18 0.30 -23.19
C ASN A 36 3.81 0.35 -23.88
N LYS A 37 2.74 -0.23 -23.30
CA LYS A 37 1.37 -0.11 -23.82
C LYS A 37 0.94 1.34 -23.86
N TYR A 38 1.12 2.05 -22.75
CA TYR A 38 0.74 3.46 -22.63
C TYR A 38 1.62 4.37 -23.48
N ILE A 39 2.93 4.11 -23.57
CA ILE A 39 3.82 4.82 -24.49
C ILE A 39 3.33 4.67 -25.92
N ASN A 40 3.01 3.45 -26.36
CA ASN A 40 2.46 3.21 -27.70
C ASN A 40 1.08 3.86 -27.90
N LEU A 41 0.23 3.84 -26.88
CA LEU A 41 -1.08 4.51 -26.90
C LEU A 41 -0.91 6.02 -27.06
N ILE A 42 -0.05 6.64 -26.25
CA ILE A 42 0.26 8.06 -26.33
C ILE A 42 0.82 8.39 -27.72
N SER A 43 1.80 7.63 -28.21
CA SER A 43 2.37 7.86 -29.55
C SER A 43 1.36 7.70 -30.68
N SER A 44 0.36 6.83 -30.55
CA SER A 44 -0.64 6.59 -31.60
C SER A 44 -1.85 7.53 -31.54
N LYS A 45 -2.27 7.96 -30.34
CA LYS A 45 -3.49 8.74 -30.11
C LYS A 45 -3.26 10.19 -29.69
N ASN A 46 -2.00 10.65 -29.59
CA ASN A 46 -1.73 12.03 -29.25
C ASN A 46 -2.26 13.03 -30.28
N LYS A 47 -2.60 14.22 -29.78
CA LYS A 47 -2.91 15.42 -30.55
C LYS A 47 -2.10 16.59 -30.02
N PHE A 48 -2.00 17.65 -30.82
CA PHE A 48 -1.38 18.90 -30.42
C PHE A 48 -2.43 20.01 -30.37
N LEU A 49 -2.84 20.38 -29.16
CA LEU A 49 -3.86 21.40 -28.92
C LEU A 49 -3.25 22.64 -28.25
N PRO A 50 -3.83 23.84 -28.45
CA PRO A 50 -3.39 25.06 -27.77
C PRO A 50 -3.46 24.88 -26.25
N ARG A 51 -2.35 25.17 -25.56
CA ARG A 51 -2.23 24.99 -24.10
C ARG A 51 -3.35 25.68 -23.34
N GLY A 52 -3.67 26.93 -23.69
CA GLY A 52 -4.72 27.70 -23.04
C GLY A 52 -6.13 27.08 -23.12
N GLU A 53 -6.41 26.25 -24.14
CA GLU A 53 -7.68 25.55 -24.29
C GLU A 53 -7.77 24.30 -23.40
N VAL A 54 -6.65 23.60 -23.21
CA VAL A 54 -6.60 22.31 -22.49
C VAL A 54 -6.19 22.43 -21.01
N GLU A 55 -5.72 23.60 -20.57
CA GLU A 55 -5.25 23.81 -19.19
C GLU A 55 -6.39 23.82 -18.15
N ARG A 56 -7.65 23.80 -18.60
CA ARG A 56 -8.84 23.66 -17.75
C ARG A 56 -9.84 22.63 -18.26
N ASP A 57 -9.46 21.84 -19.27
CA ASP A 57 -10.34 20.85 -19.89
C ASP A 57 -9.93 19.43 -19.45
N PRO A 58 -10.65 18.79 -18.51
CA PRO A 58 -10.33 17.46 -18.02
C PRO A 58 -10.60 16.36 -19.05
N THR A 59 -11.20 16.66 -20.21
CA THR A 59 -11.33 15.68 -21.29
C THR A 59 -9.99 15.35 -21.95
N TRP A 60 -8.96 16.19 -21.71
CA TRP A 60 -7.60 15.99 -22.21
C TRP A 60 -6.61 15.80 -21.06
N LYS A 61 -5.66 14.89 -21.26
CA LYS A 61 -4.44 14.77 -20.45
C LYS A 61 -3.25 15.30 -21.23
N GLN A 62 -2.64 16.35 -20.71
CA GLN A 62 -1.38 16.91 -21.18
C GLN A 62 -0.23 16.01 -20.75
N ILE A 63 0.59 15.60 -21.72
CA ILE A 63 1.69 14.66 -21.49
C ILE A 63 2.93 15.42 -21.00
N ILE A 64 3.39 15.09 -19.80
CA ILE A 64 4.54 15.71 -19.15
C ILE A 64 5.65 14.66 -18.95
N PRO A 65 6.75 14.69 -19.71
CA PRO A 65 7.96 13.98 -19.31
C PRO A 65 8.43 14.50 -17.95
N TYR A 66 8.59 13.60 -16.99
CA TYR A 66 8.96 13.92 -15.62
C TYR A 66 10.24 13.16 -15.26
N LEU A 67 11.38 13.82 -15.44
CA LEU A 67 12.70 13.22 -15.26
C LEU A 67 13.14 13.32 -13.81
N VAL A 68 13.56 12.20 -13.23
CA VAL A 68 14.05 12.10 -11.85
C VAL A 68 15.51 11.70 -11.91
N PHE A 69 16.41 12.60 -11.53
CA PHE A 69 17.85 12.35 -11.58
C PHE A 69 18.34 11.68 -10.30
N GLU A 70 19.13 10.62 -10.44
CA GLU A 70 19.81 9.92 -9.36
C GLU A 70 21.30 9.74 -9.70
N ASN A 71 22.16 9.97 -8.72
CA ASN A 71 23.55 9.50 -8.73
C ASN A 71 23.95 8.97 -7.35
N ASN A 72 24.61 7.81 -7.29
CA ASN A 72 25.13 7.20 -6.06
C ASN A 72 24.14 7.17 -4.88
N GLY A 73 22.87 6.87 -5.15
CA GLY A 73 21.82 6.83 -4.14
C GLY A 73 21.31 8.20 -3.66
N LYS A 74 21.76 9.30 -4.25
CA LYS A 74 21.22 10.65 -4.04
C LYS A 74 20.33 11.04 -5.21
N ILE A 75 19.23 11.73 -4.94
CA ILE A 75 18.35 12.32 -5.94
C ILE A 75 18.60 13.81 -6.05
N PHE A 76 18.40 14.37 -7.25
CA PHE A 76 18.49 15.80 -7.45
C PHE A 76 17.19 16.47 -7.01
N MET A 77 17.28 17.29 -5.97
CA MET A 77 16.16 18.05 -5.42
C MET A 77 16.33 19.52 -5.75
N MET A 78 15.29 20.11 -6.31
CA MET A 78 15.23 21.51 -6.71
C MET A 78 14.26 22.29 -5.82
N ARG A 79 14.48 23.60 -5.76
CA ARG A 79 13.56 24.56 -5.14
C ARG A 79 13.52 25.83 -5.98
N ARG A 80 12.30 26.34 -6.22
CA ARG A 80 12.09 27.64 -6.88
C ARG A 80 12.13 28.77 -5.84
N ARG A 81 12.89 29.83 -6.12
CA ARG A 81 12.91 31.06 -5.30
C ARG A 81 11.64 31.87 -5.54
N ALA A 82 11.31 32.73 -4.57
CA ALA A 82 9.99 33.37 -4.43
C ALA A 82 9.69 34.52 -5.43
N ASP A 83 10.56 34.78 -6.41
CA ASP A 83 10.49 35.90 -7.36
C ASP A 83 9.88 35.53 -8.73
N HIS A 84 9.33 34.32 -8.86
CA HIS A 84 8.79 33.82 -10.13
C HIS A 84 7.29 34.11 -10.33
N SER A 85 6.88 34.26 -11.60
CA SER A 85 5.53 34.62 -12.05
C SER A 85 4.40 33.60 -11.79
N ASP A 86 4.71 32.38 -11.29
CA ASP A 86 3.70 31.36 -10.93
C ASP A 86 3.71 31.15 -9.41
N LEU A 87 2.85 31.91 -8.72
CA LEU A 87 2.71 31.94 -7.27
C LEU A 87 2.32 30.58 -6.64
N ARG A 88 1.84 29.62 -7.45
CA ARG A 88 1.37 28.31 -6.99
C ARG A 88 2.49 27.33 -6.63
N LEU A 89 3.68 27.52 -7.22
CA LEU A 89 4.86 26.66 -7.03
C LEU A 89 5.97 27.35 -6.23
N ALA A 90 5.72 28.56 -5.74
CA ALA A 90 6.70 29.31 -4.96
C ALA A 90 7.01 28.58 -3.64
N ASN A 91 8.30 28.39 -3.34
CA ASN A 91 8.82 27.71 -2.14
C ASN A 91 8.57 26.19 -2.02
N LEU A 92 7.97 25.52 -3.01
CA LEU A 92 7.89 24.05 -2.98
C LEU A 92 9.20 23.41 -3.43
N TYR A 93 9.49 22.26 -2.83
CA TYR A 93 10.56 21.36 -3.27
C TYR A 93 10.05 20.44 -4.38
N SER A 94 10.89 20.21 -5.39
CA SER A 94 10.58 19.30 -6.49
C SER A 94 11.77 18.38 -6.76
N ILE A 95 11.52 17.10 -7.02
CA ILE A 95 12.56 16.12 -7.39
C ILE A 95 12.47 15.71 -8.86
N GLY A 96 11.48 16.22 -9.58
CA GLY A 96 11.32 15.95 -10.99
C GLY A 96 11.47 17.21 -11.84
N ILE A 97 12.18 17.02 -12.94
CA ILE A 97 12.39 18.02 -13.97
C ILE A 97 11.37 17.68 -15.06
N GLY A 98 10.44 18.58 -15.35
CA GLY A 98 9.39 18.28 -16.32
C GLY A 98 8.75 19.50 -16.94
N GLY A 99 8.24 19.30 -18.16
CA GLY A 99 7.64 20.32 -18.99
C GLY A 99 6.80 19.72 -20.10
N HIS A 100 6.11 20.56 -20.87
CA HIS A 100 5.24 20.11 -21.95
C HIS A 100 6.04 19.69 -23.19
N ILE A 101 5.59 18.63 -23.88
CA ILE A 101 6.08 18.29 -25.22
C ILE A 101 5.38 19.20 -26.24
N ASN A 102 6.15 19.97 -27.00
CA ASN A 102 5.62 20.89 -28.00
C ASN A 102 5.64 20.29 -29.41
N LYS A 103 4.72 20.74 -30.27
CA LYS A 103 4.64 20.28 -31.67
C LYS A 103 5.96 20.42 -32.43
N LYS A 104 6.76 21.44 -32.10
CA LYS A 104 8.06 21.71 -32.74
C LYS A 104 9.12 20.65 -32.42
N ASP A 105 8.95 19.91 -31.33
CA ASP A 105 9.92 18.90 -30.88
C ASP A 105 9.77 17.60 -31.67
N VAL A 106 8.53 17.24 -32.00
CA VAL A 106 8.23 16.05 -32.79
C VAL A 106 8.82 16.13 -34.20
N VAL A 107 8.76 17.30 -34.84
CA VAL A 107 9.23 17.52 -36.22
C VAL A 107 10.75 17.36 -36.35
N LYS A 108 11.51 17.58 -35.26
CA LYS A 108 12.96 17.37 -35.24
C LYS A 108 13.30 15.87 -35.19
N VAL A 109 12.56 15.08 -34.42
CA VAL A 109 12.82 13.64 -34.25
C VAL A 109 12.40 12.83 -35.48
N SER A 110 11.33 13.22 -36.17
CA SER A 110 10.86 12.50 -37.38
C SER A 110 11.82 12.54 -38.58
N LYS A 111 12.88 13.36 -38.55
CA LYS A 111 13.94 13.40 -39.57
C LYS A 111 15.05 12.36 -39.33
N VAL A 112 15.08 11.74 -38.15
CA VAL A 112 16.01 10.68 -37.81
C VAL A 112 15.28 9.35 -37.98
N SER A 113 15.72 8.54 -38.94
CA SER A 113 15.07 7.30 -39.37
C SER A 113 14.96 6.25 -38.25
N LYS A 114 13.80 5.57 -38.18
CA LYS A 114 13.51 4.35 -37.39
C LYS A 114 13.76 4.43 -35.87
N VAL A 115 13.32 5.51 -35.23
CA VAL A 115 13.30 5.60 -33.76
C VAL A 115 12.00 4.96 -33.24
N SER A 116 12.08 4.10 -32.23
CA SER A 116 10.91 3.51 -31.59
C SER A 116 10.11 4.58 -30.81
N ASN A 117 8.80 4.35 -30.61
CA ASN A 117 7.90 5.31 -29.95
C ASN A 117 8.41 5.80 -28.58
N GLY A 118 9.04 4.93 -27.79
CA GLY A 118 9.60 5.27 -26.49
C GLY A 118 10.87 6.13 -26.57
N GLU A 119 11.73 5.87 -27.56
CA GLU A 119 12.95 6.66 -27.76
C GLU A 119 12.62 8.11 -28.16
N ALA A 120 11.55 8.34 -28.93
CA ALA A 120 11.12 9.69 -29.28
C ALA A 120 10.72 10.53 -28.06
N ILE A 121 9.99 9.93 -27.10
CA ILE A 121 9.60 10.61 -25.85
C ILE A 121 10.82 10.91 -24.99
N ILE A 122 11.79 9.99 -24.92
CA ILE A 122 13.05 10.22 -24.21
C ILE A 122 13.81 11.39 -24.84
N GLU A 123 13.90 11.48 -26.16
CA GLU A 123 14.56 12.62 -26.83
C GLU A 123 13.90 13.97 -26.51
N TRP A 124 12.57 14.01 -26.44
CA TRP A 124 11.87 15.25 -26.02
C TRP A 124 12.12 15.58 -24.55
N ALA A 125 12.14 14.56 -23.69
CA ALA A 125 12.47 14.70 -22.27
C ALA A 125 13.91 15.21 -22.07
N LYS A 126 14.86 14.75 -22.89
CA LYS A 126 16.26 15.21 -22.86
C LYS A 126 16.40 16.70 -23.12
N ARG A 127 15.63 17.26 -24.07
CA ARG A 127 15.63 18.70 -24.32
C ARG A 127 15.25 19.48 -23.06
N GLU A 128 14.16 19.07 -22.40
CA GLU A 128 13.70 19.72 -21.18
C GLU A 128 14.77 19.64 -20.07
N PHE A 129 15.39 18.47 -19.93
CA PHE A 129 16.50 18.27 -19.02
C PHE A 129 17.68 19.20 -19.34
N GLU A 130 18.11 19.32 -20.59
CA GLU A 130 19.23 20.17 -21.00
C GLU A 130 18.92 21.69 -20.95
N GLU A 131 17.64 22.06 -21.03
CA GLU A 131 17.19 23.44 -20.87
C GLU A 131 17.21 23.88 -19.40
N GLU A 132 16.79 23.01 -18.49
CA GLU A 132 16.74 23.32 -17.06
C GLU A 132 18.05 23.03 -16.33
N ILE A 133 18.84 22.05 -16.79
CA ILE A 133 19.98 21.48 -16.08
C ILE A 133 21.26 21.61 -16.91
N ASP A 134 22.34 22.05 -16.26
CA ASP A 134 23.70 21.84 -16.75
C ASP A 134 24.33 20.66 -16.01
N TYR A 135 24.42 19.53 -16.72
CA TYR A 135 24.98 18.30 -16.21
C TYR A 135 26.26 17.94 -16.96
N LYS A 136 27.35 17.66 -16.23
CA LYS A 136 28.64 17.22 -16.81
C LYS A 136 28.88 15.74 -16.49
N GLY A 137 28.50 14.88 -17.42
CA GLY A 137 28.75 13.45 -17.37
C GLY A 137 27.87 12.69 -18.35
N ASN A 138 28.06 11.37 -18.44
CA ASN A 138 27.09 10.52 -19.10
C ASN A 138 25.94 10.19 -18.14
N TYR A 139 24.81 9.81 -18.71
CA TYR A 139 23.68 9.29 -17.97
C TYR A 139 22.94 8.23 -18.78
N LYS A 140 22.25 7.34 -18.08
CA LYS A 140 21.31 6.38 -18.66
C LYS A 140 19.90 6.75 -18.25
N THR A 141 18.93 6.41 -19.09
CA THR A 141 17.50 6.66 -18.78
C THR A 141 16.73 5.36 -18.76
N LYS A 142 15.71 5.30 -17.91
CA LYS A 142 14.77 4.18 -17.83
C LYS A 142 13.37 4.72 -17.56
N PHE A 143 12.38 4.26 -18.31
CA PHE A 143 10.99 4.53 -17.97
C PHE A 143 10.66 3.89 -16.62
N LEU A 144 10.17 4.72 -15.70
CA LEU A 144 9.74 4.28 -14.38
C LEU A 144 8.25 3.93 -14.39
N GLY A 145 7.41 4.81 -14.95
CA GLY A 145 5.97 4.63 -14.97
C GLY A 145 5.19 5.83 -15.48
N LEU A 146 3.86 5.74 -15.46
CA LEU A 146 2.95 6.86 -15.68
C LEU A 146 2.34 7.34 -14.37
N LEU A 147 2.49 8.63 -14.10
CA LEU A 147 1.99 9.29 -12.91
C LEU A 147 0.68 10.00 -13.23
N ASN A 148 -0.42 9.56 -12.61
CA ASN A 148 -1.68 10.26 -12.62
C ASN A 148 -2.06 10.68 -11.21
N HIS A 149 -2.65 11.86 -11.03
CA HIS A 149 -3.13 12.29 -9.73
C HIS A 149 -4.28 13.28 -9.91
N ASP A 150 -5.52 12.83 -9.77
CA ASP A 150 -6.72 13.62 -10.08
C ASP A 150 -7.26 14.41 -8.88
N ALA A 151 -6.55 14.48 -7.75
CA ALA A 151 -7.06 15.14 -6.54
C ALA A 151 -6.90 16.68 -6.54
N ASN A 152 -6.35 17.26 -7.60
CA ASN A 152 -6.27 18.72 -7.77
C ASN A 152 -6.41 19.14 -9.25
N ASP A 153 -6.75 20.40 -9.48
CA ASP A 153 -7.05 20.96 -10.81
C ASP A 153 -5.91 20.78 -11.82
N ILE A 154 -4.66 20.85 -11.36
CA ILE A 154 -3.49 20.67 -12.22
C ILE A 154 -3.39 19.20 -12.63
N GLY A 155 -3.48 18.30 -11.66
CA GLY A 155 -3.37 16.87 -11.89
C GLY A 155 -4.53 16.31 -12.73
N LEU A 156 -5.72 16.91 -12.65
CA LEU A 156 -6.87 16.54 -13.49
C LEU A 156 -6.58 16.61 -15.00
N VAL A 157 -5.76 17.57 -15.43
CA VAL A 157 -5.44 17.81 -16.84
C VAL A 157 -4.03 17.38 -17.24
N HIS A 158 -3.22 16.83 -16.33
CA HIS A 158 -1.85 16.40 -16.61
C HIS A 158 -1.64 14.91 -16.33
N ILE A 159 -0.72 14.29 -17.07
CA ILE A 159 -0.20 12.96 -16.79
C ILE A 159 1.32 12.94 -16.98
N GLY A 160 2.03 12.42 -15.99
CA GLY A 160 3.48 12.36 -15.98
C GLY A 160 3.99 11.07 -16.63
N ILE A 161 4.92 11.16 -17.56
CA ILE A 161 5.74 10.01 -17.97
C ILE A 161 7.03 10.09 -17.15
N VAL A 162 7.12 9.30 -16.09
CA VAL A 162 8.24 9.35 -15.16
C VAL A 162 9.42 8.58 -15.74
N ILE A 163 10.54 9.28 -15.89
CA ILE A 163 11.78 8.76 -16.45
C ILE A 163 12.86 8.87 -15.38
N HIS A 164 13.44 7.74 -15.00
CA HIS A 164 14.57 7.71 -14.09
C HIS A 164 15.85 7.95 -14.89
N VAL A 165 16.61 8.98 -14.52
CA VAL A 165 17.90 9.36 -15.10
C VAL A 165 19.01 8.98 -14.13
N PHE A 166 19.86 8.02 -14.51
CA PHE A 166 21.01 7.57 -13.74
C PHE A 166 22.27 8.30 -14.22
N GLY A 167 22.75 9.27 -13.46
CA GLY A 167 24.00 9.96 -13.73
C GLY A 167 25.23 9.19 -13.23
N GLU A 168 26.37 9.44 -13.84
CA GLU A 168 27.70 8.96 -13.42
C GLU A 168 28.49 10.02 -12.63
N SER A 169 27.99 11.26 -12.55
CA SER A 169 28.67 12.43 -11.97
C SER A 169 27.76 13.20 -11.02
N ASP A 170 28.36 13.83 -10.01
CA ASP A 170 27.66 14.75 -9.09
C ASP A 170 27.59 16.18 -9.64
N ASN A 171 28.19 16.45 -10.80
CA ASN A 171 28.24 17.78 -11.42
C ASN A 171 26.93 18.07 -12.16
N ILE A 172 25.89 18.37 -11.39
CA ILE A 172 24.56 18.73 -11.84
C ILE A 172 24.15 20.07 -11.20
N VAL A 173 23.82 21.07 -12.02
CA VAL A 173 23.36 22.38 -11.54
C VAL A 173 22.14 22.84 -12.33
N VAL A 174 21.26 23.60 -11.69
CA VAL A 174 20.13 24.24 -12.38
C VAL A 174 20.65 25.46 -13.14
N ARG A 175 20.24 25.63 -14.40
CA ARG A 175 20.66 26.76 -15.25
C ARG A 175 19.97 28.08 -14.90
N ASP A 176 18.81 28.01 -14.24
CA ASP A 176 18.02 29.17 -13.85
C ASP A 176 18.53 29.74 -12.51
N GLU A 177 18.95 31.00 -12.52
CA GLU A 177 19.45 31.73 -11.34
C GLU A 177 18.41 31.86 -10.21
N HIS A 178 17.13 31.70 -10.54
CA HIS A 178 16.00 31.74 -9.60
C HIS A 178 15.66 30.36 -9.03
N LYS A 179 16.38 29.32 -9.41
CA LYS A 179 16.23 27.97 -8.86
C LYS A 179 17.53 27.55 -8.17
N SER A 180 17.40 26.77 -7.11
CA SER A 180 18.52 26.06 -6.50
C SER A 180 18.30 24.57 -6.64
N GLY A 181 19.37 23.81 -6.84
CA GLY A 181 19.33 22.36 -6.86
C GLY A 181 20.48 21.76 -6.07
N GLU A 182 20.23 20.63 -5.43
CA GLU A 182 21.22 19.89 -4.65
C GLU A 182 20.98 18.38 -4.75
N LEU A 183 22.04 17.59 -4.66
CA LEU A 183 21.96 16.13 -4.56
C LEU A 183 21.79 15.72 -3.10
N VAL A 184 20.64 15.13 -2.77
CA VAL A 184 20.27 14.74 -1.40
C VAL A 184 19.92 13.25 -1.34
N THR A 185 20.10 12.64 -0.17
CA THR A 185 19.61 11.28 0.04
C THR A 185 18.08 11.25 0.07
N LEU A 186 17.44 10.11 -0.18
CA LEU A 186 15.98 9.99 -0.03
C LEU A 186 15.52 10.35 1.40
N SER A 187 16.33 10.01 2.41
CA SER A 187 16.04 10.35 3.81
C SER A 187 16.11 11.86 4.07
N ASP A 188 17.02 12.57 3.41
CA ASP A 188 17.13 14.02 3.53
C ASP A 188 16.01 14.73 2.77
N ALA A 189 15.67 14.25 1.57
CA ALA A 189 14.52 14.72 0.80
C ALA A 189 13.21 14.56 1.59
N ALA A 190 13.03 13.43 2.30
CA ALA A 190 11.85 13.15 3.11
C ALA A 190 11.63 14.17 4.26
N LYS A 191 12.67 14.88 4.72
CA LYS A 191 12.52 15.95 5.72
C LYS A 191 11.68 17.12 5.19
N TYR A 192 11.65 17.29 3.87
CA TYR A 192 10.90 18.35 3.18
C TYR A 192 9.58 17.85 2.57
N TYR A 193 9.18 16.61 2.84
CA TYR A 193 8.03 15.95 2.21
C TYR A 193 6.75 16.80 2.19
N LYS A 194 6.38 17.41 3.32
CA LYS A 194 5.17 18.27 3.43
C LYS A 194 5.24 19.56 2.60
N GLN A 195 6.44 19.95 2.17
CA GLN A 195 6.72 21.14 1.37
C GLN A 195 7.05 20.77 -0.09
N MET A 196 6.84 19.51 -0.48
CA MET A 196 7.06 19.06 -1.85
C MET A 196 5.80 19.18 -2.70
N GLU A 197 6.01 19.29 -4.02
CA GLU A 197 4.96 19.06 -5.01
C GLU A 197 4.37 17.65 -4.88
N THR A 198 3.08 17.49 -5.18
CA THR A 198 2.39 16.19 -5.02
C THR A 198 3.02 15.08 -5.89
N TRP A 199 3.45 15.38 -7.11
CA TRP A 199 4.14 14.40 -7.96
C TRP A 199 5.51 14.02 -7.37
N SER A 200 6.22 14.98 -6.76
CA SER A 200 7.47 14.71 -6.06
C SER A 200 7.27 13.81 -4.84
N GLN A 201 6.20 14.01 -4.07
CA GLN A 201 5.83 13.11 -2.97
C GLN A 201 5.60 11.68 -3.45
N ILE A 202 4.76 11.51 -4.49
CA ILE A 202 4.43 10.19 -5.07
C ILE A 202 5.69 9.47 -5.55
N VAL A 203 6.58 10.17 -6.26
CA VAL A 203 7.84 9.58 -6.75
C VAL A 203 8.80 9.28 -5.61
N LEU A 204 8.91 10.16 -4.60
CA LEU A 204 9.78 9.96 -3.45
C LEU A 204 9.36 8.71 -2.65
N ASP A 205 8.07 8.52 -2.42
CA ASP A 205 7.52 7.33 -1.78
C ASP A 205 7.88 6.07 -2.58
N PHE A 206 7.66 6.09 -3.89
CA PHE A 206 7.99 4.98 -4.76
C PHE A 206 9.49 4.60 -4.70
N LEU A 207 10.39 5.58 -4.80
CA LEU A 207 11.83 5.34 -4.75
C LEU A 207 12.27 4.81 -3.37
N THR A 208 11.69 5.33 -2.29
CA THR A 208 12.00 4.92 -0.91
C THR A 208 11.60 3.46 -0.68
N ILE A 209 10.38 3.09 -1.08
CA ILE A 209 9.88 1.71 -0.97
C ILE A 209 10.72 0.75 -1.80
N SER A 210 11.05 1.13 -3.03
CA SER A 210 11.83 0.30 -3.97
C SER A 210 13.23 -0.02 -3.45
N ARG A 211 13.86 0.91 -2.70
CA ARG A 211 15.21 0.70 -2.14
C ARG A 211 15.22 -0.09 -0.83
N LEU A 212 14.12 -0.09 -0.08
CA LEU A 212 13.98 -0.93 1.12
C LEU A 212 13.83 -2.43 0.78
N HIS A 213 13.50 -2.77 -0.47
CA HIS A 213 13.34 -4.15 -0.94
C HIS A 213 14.18 -4.47 -2.22
N PRO A 214 15.53 -4.48 -2.14
CA PRO A 214 16.40 -4.45 -3.32
C PRO A 214 16.73 -5.82 -3.99
N ARG A 215 16.07 -6.95 -3.66
CA ARG A 215 16.30 -8.24 -4.36
C ARG A 215 15.01 -8.98 -4.66
N GLY A 216 14.99 -9.57 -5.85
CA GLY A 216 13.81 -10.08 -6.54
C GLY A 216 13.07 -11.20 -5.81
N VAL A 217 11.74 -11.12 -5.93
CA VAL A 217 10.89 -12.29 -6.04
C VAL A 217 10.88 -12.67 -7.53
N PRO A 218 11.35 -13.85 -7.93
CA PRO A 218 11.19 -14.33 -9.29
C PRO A 218 9.72 -14.66 -9.52
N GLY A 219 9.07 -13.99 -10.47
CA GLY A 219 7.82 -14.43 -11.10
C GLY A 219 6.67 -14.77 -10.15
N GLY A 220 5.90 -13.75 -9.78
CA GLY A 220 4.57 -13.91 -9.18
C GLY A 220 3.69 -12.75 -9.60
N ASN A 221 3.17 -12.84 -10.83
CA ASN A 221 2.26 -11.86 -11.42
C ASN A 221 0.99 -11.75 -10.57
N LEU A 222 0.68 -10.52 -10.18
CA LEU A 222 -0.50 -10.17 -9.42
C LEU A 222 -1.55 -9.55 -10.33
N VAL A 223 -2.12 -10.36 -11.23
CA VAL A 223 -3.22 -9.93 -12.09
C VAL A 223 -4.54 -10.18 -11.37
N HIS A 224 -5.31 -9.11 -11.11
CA HIS A 224 -6.75 -9.18 -10.85
C HIS A 224 -7.55 -8.59 -12.02
N PRO A 225 -8.84 -8.94 -12.16
CA PRO A 225 -9.76 -8.47 -13.23
C PRO A 225 -10.17 -7.00 -13.10
N GLY A 226 -9.28 -6.13 -12.60
CA GLY A 226 -9.52 -4.72 -12.29
C GLY A 226 -8.27 -3.83 -12.18
N GLY A 227 -7.09 -4.27 -12.65
CA GLY A 227 -6.01 -3.36 -13.09
C GLY A 227 -5.06 -2.69 -12.07
N GLU A 228 -5.23 -2.79 -10.75
CA GLU A 228 -4.37 -2.06 -9.79
C GLU A 228 -3.32 -2.92 -9.04
N THR A 229 -2.04 -2.54 -9.12
CA THR A 229 -0.96 -2.98 -8.23
C THR A 229 -0.45 -1.81 -7.38
N GLY A 230 -1.25 -1.37 -6.42
CA GLY A 230 -0.82 -0.45 -5.37
C GLY A 230 -0.11 -1.18 -4.22
N ASN A 231 0.88 -0.54 -3.62
CA ASN A 231 1.42 -0.97 -2.32
C ASN A 231 0.49 -0.41 -1.24
N PHE A 232 -0.69 -1.01 -1.12
CA PHE A 232 -1.78 -0.49 -0.27
C PHE A 232 -1.45 -0.71 1.21
N THR A 233 -1.62 0.33 2.03
CA THR A 233 -1.64 0.22 3.49
C THR A 233 -3.08 0.40 3.98
N GLY A 234 -3.42 -0.23 5.10
CA GLY A 234 -4.78 -0.25 5.64
C GLY A 234 -5.48 -1.61 5.52
N ILE A 235 -6.79 -1.62 5.76
CA ILE A 235 -7.59 -2.83 5.80
C ILE A 235 -7.67 -3.46 4.40
N LEU A 236 -7.41 -4.77 4.32
CA LEU A 236 -7.45 -5.52 3.07
C LEU A 236 -8.91 -5.74 2.65
N PRO A 237 -9.29 -5.39 1.41
CA PRO A 237 -10.58 -5.79 0.85
C PRO A 237 -10.61 -7.28 0.52
N ASP A 238 -11.82 -7.83 0.36
CA ASP A 238 -12.14 -9.20 0.00
C ASP A 238 -11.20 -9.82 -1.05
N TRP A 239 -11.05 -9.19 -2.22
CA TRP A 239 -10.24 -9.69 -3.33
C TRP A 239 -8.75 -9.79 -2.97
N LEU A 240 -8.26 -8.90 -2.10
CA LEU A 240 -6.86 -8.90 -1.67
C LEU A 240 -6.61 -9.92 -0.56
N ILE A 241 -7.58 -10.13 0.33
CA ILE A 241 -7.57 -11.23 1.29
C ILE A 241 -7.50 -12.57 0.54
N GLU A 242 -8.39 -12.77 -0.43
CA GLU A 242 -8.43 -14.00 -1.23
C GLU A 242 -7.08 -14.26 -1.90
N LYS A 243 -6.53 -13.24 -2.53
CA LYS A 243 -5.23 -13.32 -3.20
C LYS A 243 -4.09 -13.64 -2.26
N TYR A 244 -3.99 -12.95 -1.12
CA TYR A 244 -2.92 -13.18 -0.15
C TYR A 244 -2.98 -14.58 0.45
N ILE A 245 -4.18 -15.17 0.57
CA ILE A 245 -4.35 -16.57 0.97
C ILE A 245 -3.90 -17.52 -0.14
N ARG A 246 -4.30 -17.27 -1.40
CA ARG A 246 -3.87 -18.09 -2.56
C ARG A 246 -2.36 -18.11 -2.75
N GLU A 247 -1.70 -16.98 -2.51
CA GLU A 247 -0.25 -16.83 -2.60
C GLU A 247 0.49 -17.35 -1.35
N GLY A 248 -0.24 -17.71 -0.30
CA GLY A 248 0.34 -18.18 0.96
C GLY A 248 1.07 -17.08 1.74
N ILE A 249 0.74 -15.80 1.50
CA ILE A 249 1.21 -14.67 2.30
C ILE A 249 0.51 -14.74 3.67
N ILE A 250 -0.83 -14.75 3.67
CA ILE A 250 -1.64 -15.10 4.83
C ILE A 250 -1.89 -16.61 4.76
N LYS A 251 -1.53 -17.36 5.80
CA LYS A 251 -1.74 -18.82 5.80
C LYS A 251 -2.79 -19.18 6.83
N ILE A 252 -3.79 -19.94 6.39
CA ILE A 252 -4.87 -20.44 7.23
C ILE A 252 -4.91 -21.97 7.06
N SER A 253 -5.04 -22.72 8.15
CA SER A 253 -5.03 -24.18 8.09
C SER A 253 -5.89 -24.83 9.19
N PRO A 254 -6.86 -25.69 8.85
CA PRO A 254 -7.29 -26.03 7.50
C PRO A 254 -8.00 -24.86 6.81
N LEU A 255 -7.91 -24.79 5.48
CA LEU A 255 -8.84 -23.97 4.69
C LEU A 255 -10.09 -24.82 4.40
N PRO A 256 -11.30 -24.30 4.67
CA PRO A 256 -12.54 -24.95 4.24
C PRO A 256 -12.55 -25.25 2.73
N LYS A 257 -13.24 -26.32 2.29
CA LYS A 257 -13.30 -26.69 0.87
C LYS A 257 -13.78 -25.56 -0.04
N ASN A 258 -14.69 -24.73 0.45
CA ASN A 258 -15.20 -23.54 -0.25
C ASN A 258 -14.85 -22.25 0.50
N TRP A 259 -13.61 -22.13 0.97
CA TRP A 259 -13.16 -21.01 1.81
C TRP A 259 -13.37 -19.62 1.19
N THR A 260 -13.46 -19.51 -0.14
CA THR A 260 -13.76 -18.23 -0.81
C THR A 260 -15.15 -17.70 -0.44
N SER A 261 -16.13 -18.56 -0.14
CA SER A 261 -17.44 -18.10 0.33
C SER A 261 -17.44 -17.65 1.79
N ALA A 262 -16.35 -17.88 2.52
CA ALA A 262 -16.14 -17.36 3.86
C ALA A 262 -15.55 -15.94 3.85
N ILE A 263 -15.13 -15.44 2.68
CA ILE A 263 -14.66 -14.06 2.51
C ILE A 263 -15.86 -13.16 2.23
N ASP A 264 -15.87 -12.01 2.90
CA ASP A 264 -16.81 -10.92 2.67
C ASP A 264 -16.04 -9.59 2.60
N GLN A 265 -16.72 -8.49 2.23
CA GLN A 265 -16.17 -7.20 1.79
C GLN A 265 -14.75 -6.81 2.28
N VAL A 266 -14.44 -6.97 3.57
CA VAL A 266 -13.13 -6.68 4.17
C VAL A 266 -12.67 -7.73 5.19
N SER A 267 -13.26 -8.92 5.19
CA SER A 267 -13.03 -9.92 6.23
C SER A 267 -13.14 -11.37 5.73
N MET A 268 -12.71 -12.31 6.56
CA MET A 268 -12.92 -13.74 6.36
C MET A 268 -13.43 -14.41 7.63
N ASP A 269 -14.47 -15.21 7.51
CA ASP A 269 -15.03 -16.00 8.61
C ASP A 269 -14.08 -17.11 9.08
N PHE A 270 -14.03 -17.29 10.41
CA PHE A 270 -13.35 -18.38 11.10
C PHE A 270 -14.36 -19.16 11.93
N HIS A 271 -14.07 -20.44 12.18
CA HIS A 271 -15.03 -21.38 12.76
C HIS A 271 -14.66 -21.73 14.20
N LEU A 272 -15.66 -22.05 15.03
CA LEU A 272 -15.45 -22.50 16.40
C LEU A 272 -14.69 -23.85 16.41
N GLY A 273 -13.55 -23.90 17.10
CA GLY A 273 -12.79 -25.13 17.32
C GLY A 273 -13.39 -26.00 18.42
N GLY A 274 -12.92 -27.24 18.49
CA GLY A 274 -13.44 -28.24 19.43
C GLY A 274 -12.88 -28.13 20.86
N ASN A 275 -11.82 -27.34 21.09
CA ASN A 275 -11.17 -27.24 22.39
C ASN A 275 -11.69 -26.02 23.16
N ILE A 276 -12.38 -26.26 24.28
CA ILE A 276 -12.99 -25.22 25.11
C ILE A 276 -12.58 -25.42 26.57
N LYS A 277 -12.29 -24.32 27.29
CA LYS A 277 -12.03 -24.31 28.72
C LYS A 277 -13.03 -23.46 29.48
N LEU A 278 -13.51 -24.02 30.59
CA LEU A 278 -14.50 -23.42 31.47
C LEU A 278 -13.92 -23.23 32.84
N PHE A 279 -14.25 -22.11 33.50
CA PHE A 279 -13.91 -21.94 34.91
C PHE A 279 -14.66 -22.93 35.79
N ARG A 280 -13.94 -23.60 36.67
CA ARG A 280 -14.54 -24.46 37.70
C ARG A 280 -15.04 -23.59 38.86
N GLY A 281 -16.30 -23.79 39.24
CA GLY A 281 -16.84 -23.14 40.42
C GLY A 281 -16.18 -23.67 41.70
N GLY A 282 -15.82 -22.77 42.61
CA GLY A 282 -15.44 -23.12 44.00
C GLY A 282 -14.01 -23.65 44.22
N THR A 283 -13.17 -23.75 43.19
CA THR A 283 -11.77 -24.22 43.33
C THR A 283 -10.82 -23.13 43.86
N TYR A 284 -11.15 -21.86 43.68
CA TYR A 284 -10.37 -20.73 44.19
C TYR A 284 -11.26 -19.51 44.49
N ARG A 285 -10.81 -18.64 45.42
CA ARG A 285 -11.60 -17.47 45.90
C ARG A 285 -11.35 -16.19 45.09
N PHE A 286 -10.15 -16.02 44.57
CA PHE A 286 -9.73 -14.84 43.82
C PHE A 286 -8.57 -15.19 42.88
N VAL A 287 -8.34 -14.37 41.87
CA VAL A 287 -7.17 -14.46 40.98
C VAL A 287 -6.18 -13.36 41.35
N ASP A 288 -4.98 -13.74 41.77
CA ASP A 288 -3.83 -12.83 41.93
C ASP A 288 -3.04 -12.81 40.61
N THR A 289 -3.11 -11.72 39.87
CA THR A 289 -2.45 -11.58 38.56
C THR A 289 -0.93 -11.70 38.63
N ARG A 290 -0.32 -11.57 39.82
CA ARG A 290 1.12 -11.82 40.02
C ARG A 290 1.48 -13.30 40.05
N ARG A 291 0.52 -14.14 40.41
CA ARG A 291 0.69 -15.59 40.55
C ARG A 291 0.11 -16.37 39.37
N GLY A 292 -0.78 -15.74 38.61
CA GLY A 292 -1.47 -16.39 37.50
C GLY A 292 -2.67 -17.19 37.98
N LEU A 293 -3.16 -18.07 37.12
CA LEU A 293 -4.33 -18.90 37.41
C LEU A 293 -3.89 -20.25 38.00
N PRO A 294 -4.56 -20.79 39.04
CA PRO A 294 -4.32 -22.17 39.50
C PRO A 294 -4.49 -23.18 38.38
N GLU A 295 -3.73 -24.28 38.41
CA GLU A 295 -3.72 -25.29 37.33
C GLU A 295 -5.09 -25.97 37.14
N ASP A 296 -5.85 -26.15 38.22
CA ASP A 296 -7.17 -26.78 38.25
C ASP A 296 -8.34 -25.79 38.18
N ALA A 297 -8.05 -24.50 37.96
CA ALA A 297 -9.05 -23.45 37.89
C ALA A 297 -9.98 -23.58 36.69
N MET A 298 -9.53 -24.26 35.63
CA MET A 298 -10.34 -24.53 34.45
C MET A 298 -10.37 -26.01 34.11
N GLU A 299 -11.50 -26.46 33.61
CA GLU A 299 -11.66 -27.77 33.01
C GLU A 299 -11.81 -27.65 31.49
N GLU A 300 -11.35 -28.69 30.79
CA GLU A 300 -11.32 -28.74 29.35
C GLU A 300 -12.44 -29.63 28.81
N VAL A 301 -13.11 -29.14 27.78
CA VAL A 301 -14.16 -29.82 27.04
C VAL A 301 -13.68 -29.94 25.60
N ASN A 302 -13.68 -31.16 25.08
CA ASN A 302 -13.32 -31.47 23.70
C ASN A 302 -14.57 -31.89 22.93
N LEU A 303 -14.84 -31.17 21.85
CA LEU A 303 -16.00 -31.33 20.99
C LEU A 303 -15.56 -31.82 19.60
N SER A 304 -16.36 -32.69 19.01
CA SER A 304 -16.25 -33.08 17.60
C SER A 304 -17.01 -32.09 16.71
N ASP A 305 -16.72 -32.09 15.42
CA ASP A 305 -17.43 -31.26 14.44
C ASP A 305 -18.95 -31.50 14.51
N GLY A 306 -19.72 -30.41 14.65
CA GLY A 306 -21.18 -30.47 14.83
C GLY A 306 -21.67 -30.71 16.27
N ASP A 307 -20.81 -30.99 17.24
CA ASP A 307 -21.22 -31.14 18.64
C ASP A 307 -21.69 -29.79 19.23
N PRO A 308 -22.75 -29.79 20.06
CA PRO A 308 -23.24 -28.58 20.72
C PRO A 308 -22.44 -28.24 21.98
N PHE A 309 -22.25 -26.94 22.19
CA PHE A 309 -21.74 -26.30 23.39
C PHE A 309 -22.76 -25.29 23.90
N ILE A 310 -23.20 -25.45 25.15
CA ILE A 310 -24.17 -24.55 25.77
C ILE A 310 -23.42 -23.49 26.57
N LEU A 311 -23.49 -22.24 26.12
CA LEU A 311 -22.95 -21.09 26.83
C LEU A 311 -24.05 -20.44 27.68
N GLU A 312 -24.01 -20.70 28.98
CA GLU A 312 -24.99 -20.19 29.95
C GLU A 312 -24.93 -18.66 30.11
N PRO A 313 -26.05 -17.99 30.46
CA PRO A 313 -26.05 -16.56 30.80
C PRO A 313 -25.01 -16.22 31.88
N GLY A 314 -24.19 -15.20 31.62
CA GLY A 314 -23.12 -14.77 32.52
C GLY A 314 -21.87 -15.67 32.53
N ALA A 315 -21.87 -16.76 31.77
CA ALA A 315 -20.70 -17.63 31.65
C ALA A 315 -19.59 -17.01 30.78
N PHE A 316 -18.37 -17.44 31.06
CA PHE A 316 -17.18 -17.13 30.29
C PHE A 316 -16.42 -18.41 29.97
N ALA A 317 -16.02 -18.58 28.71
CA ALA A 317 -15.25 -19.72 28.24
C ALA A 317 -14.08 -19.24 27.38
N ILE A 318 -12.95 -19.96 27.47
CA ILE A 318 -11.83 -19.79 26.53
C ILE A 318 -11.96 -20.88 25.48
N ALA A 319 -12.02 -20.51 24.22
CA ALA A 319 -12.03 -21.47 23.11
C ALA A 319 -10.94 -21.10 22.10
N THR A 320 -10.81 -21.88 21.03
CA THR A 320 -10.02 -21.52 19.86
C THR A 320 -10.86 -21.57 18.61
N THR A 321 -10.38 -20.94 17.54
CA THR A 321 -10.87 -21.24 16.20
C THR A 321 -10.40 -22.63 15.75
N GLY A 322 -11.14 -23.25 14.83
CA GLY A 322 -10.72 -24.50 14.19
C GLY A 322 -9.50 -24.31 13.29
N GLU A 323 -9.30 -23.10 12.79
CA GLU A 323 -8.19 -22.74 11.92
C GLU A 323 -6.96 -22.23 12.70
N VAL A 324 -5.78 -22.55 12.19
CA VAL A 324 -4.49 -21.95 12.55
C VAL A 324 -4.21 -20.79 11.60
N LEU A 325 -3.98 -19.60 12.15
CA LEU A 325 -3.60 -18.40 11.41
C LEU A 325 -2.09 -18.19 11.47
N ARG A 326 -1.47 -17.89 10.32
CA ARG A 326 -0.09 -17.37 10.25
C ARG A 326 -0.02 -16.10 9.44
N LEU A 327 0.65 -15.09 9.99
CA LEU A 327 0.78 -13.76 9.41
C LEU A 327 2.25 -13.44 9.08
N PRO A 328 2.52 -12.74 7.97
CA PRO A 328 3.85 -12.20 7.70
C PRO A 328 4.18 -11.04 8.67
N ALA A 329 5.42 -10.54 8.61
CA ALA A 329 5.89 -9.45 9.47
C ALA A 329 5.25 -8.08 9.16
N ASP A 330 4.42 -7.96 8.13
CA ASP A 330 3.82 -6.70 7.68
C ASP A 330 2.29 -6.75 7.53
N ILE A 331 1.63 -7.75 8.12
CA ILE A 331 0.18 -7.82 8.21
C ILE A 331 -0.22 -8.04 9.66
N LEU A 332 -1.17 -7.23 10.12
CA LEU A 332 -1.86 -7.39 11.38
C LEU A 332 -3.22 -8.06 11.12
N GLY A 333 -3.61 -9.00 11.97
CA GLY A 333 -4.95 -9.59 11.98
C GLY A 333 -5.77 -9.00 13.11
N ARG A 334 -7.08 -8.83 12.90
CA ARG A 334 -8.01 -8.43 13.95
C ARG A 334 -9.24 -9.32 13.91
N LEU A 335 -9.56 -9.88 15.08
CA LEU A 335 -10.73 -10.70 15.28
C LEU A 335 -11.93 -9.81 15.59
N GLU A 336 -12.97 -9.98 14.79
CA GLU A 336 -14.24 -9.29 14.87
C GLU A 336 -15.35 -10.27 15.28
N GLY A 337 -16.32 -9.78 16.05
CA GLY A 337 -17.56 -10.50 16.29
C GLY A 337 -18.48 -10.50 15.07
N LYS A 338 -19.37 -11.50 14.98
CA LYS A 338 -20.45 -11.50 13.98
C LYS A 338 -21.66 -10.75 14.54
N SER A 339 -22.23 -9.82 13.76
CA SER A 339 -23.38 -9.01 14.20
C SER A 339 -24.57 -9.87 14.67
N SER A 340 -24.82 -11.00 14.01
CA SER A 340 -25.89 -11.93 14.40
C SER A 340 -25.70 -12.52 15.80
N LEU A 341 -24.46 -12.83 16.20
CA LEU A 341 -24.14 -13.35 17.54
C LEU A 341 -24.18 -12.23 18.58
N ALA A 342 -23.67 -11.05 18.24
CA ALA A 342 -23.71 -9.89 19.12
C ALA A 342 -25.15 -9.51 19.51
N ARG A 343 -26.12 -9.63 18.57
CA ARG A 343 -27.55 -9.39 18.83
C ARG A 343 -28.20 -10.42 19.76
N LEU A 344 -27.55 -11.56 19.99
CA LEU A 344 -27.95 -12.55 21.00
C LEU A 344 -27.24 -12.34 22.34
N GLY A 345 -26.37 -11.32 22.45
CA GLY A 345 -25.55 -11.08 23.64
C GLY A 345 -24.27 -11.91 23.68
N ILE A 346 -23.87 -12.55 22.58
CA ILE A 346 -22.68 -13.40 22.54
C ILE A 346 -21.45 -12.57 22.15
N LEU A 347 -20.46 -12.58 23.03
CA LEU A 347 -19.13 -12.01 22.84
C LEU A 347 -18.18 -13.10 22.37
N VAL A 348 -17.25 -12.75 21.47
CA VAL A 348 -16.22 -13.68 20.98
C VAL A 348 -14.80 -13.28 21.36
N HIS A 349 -14.62 -12.02 21.75
CA HIS A 349 -13.45 -11.49 22.43
C HIS A 349 -13.92 -10.46 23.46
N SER A 350 -13.13 -10.21 24.49
CA SER A 350 -13.44 -9.24 25.55
C SER A 350 -12.58 -7.99 25.47
N THR A 351 -11.26 -8.12 25.20
CA THR A 351 -10.35 -6.94 25.13
C THR A 351 -9.15 -7.10 24.19
N ALA A 352 -8.82 -8.33 23.74
CA ALA A 352 -7.61 -8.62 23.00
C ALA A 352 -7.88 -9.16 21.58
N ALA A 353 -8.55 -8.36 20.74
CA ALA A 353 -8.89 -8.73 19.36
C ALA A 353 -7.70 -8.74 18.37
N ARG A 354 -6.50 -8.38 18.80
CA ARG A 354 -5.37 -8.08 17.90
C ARG A 354 -4.41 -9.26 17.79
N PHE A 355 -4.12 -9.66 16.56
CA PHE A 355 -3.14 -10.68 16.20
C PHE A 355 -1.96 -9.99 15.49
N ASP A 356 -0.82 -9.95 16.18
CA ASP A 356 0.35 -9.17 15.74
C ASP A 356 1.04 -9.76 14.50
N PRO A 357 1.77 -8.94 13.71
CA PRO A 357 2.56 -9.44 12.60
C PRO A 357 3.57 -10.51 13.04
N GLY A 358 3.68 -11.58 12.25
CA GLY A 358 4.40 -12.79 12.64
C GLY A 358 3.65 -13.71 13.60
N TRP A 359 2.34 -13.53 13.79
CA TRP A 359 1.51 -14.50 14.51
C TRP A 359 1.57 -15.88 13.85
N ASN A 360 1.51 -16.93 14.67
CA ASN A 360 1.45 -18.33 14.24
C ASN A 360 0.71 -19.12 15.32
N GLY A 361 -0.52 -19.55 15.08
CA GLY A 361 -1.32 -20.29 16.07
C GLY A 361 -2.82 -20.20 15.79
N ALA A 362 -3.60 -21.03 16.47
CA ALA A 362 -5.06 -20.91 16.46
C ALA A 362 -5.48 -19.66 17.25
N PRO A 363 -6.22 -18.71 16.65
CA PRO A 363 -6.86 -17.64 17.38
C PRO A 363 -7.62 -18.12 18.62
N VAL A 364 -7.31 -17.52 19.76
CA VAL A 364 -8.05 -17.75 21.01
C VAL A 364 -9.31 -16.88 21.01
N LEU A 365 -10.40 -17.45 21.51
CA LEU A 365 -11.71 -16.82 21.68
C LEU A 365 -12.01 -16.67 23.17
N GLU A 366 -12.55 -15.52 23.55
CA GLU A 366 -12.99 -15.23 24.92
C GLU A 366 -14.52 -15.13 24.87
N LEU A 367 -15.16 -16.31 24.85
CA LEU A 367 -16.60 -16.43 24.67
C LEU A 367 -17.34 -15.98 25.94
N GLY A 368 -18.32 -15.11 25.78
CA GLY A 368 -19.18 -14.66 26.87
C GLY A 368 -20.63 -14.56 26.43
N ASN A 369 -21.57 -14.81 27.36
CA ASN A 369 -22.99 -14.64 27.11
C ASN A 369 -23.58 -13.58 28.05
N LEU A 370 -23.84 -12.39 27.48
CA LEU A 370 -24.55 -11.30 28.14
C LEU A 370 -26.08 -11.35 27.93
N GLY A 371 -26.55 -12.30 27.12
CA GLY A 371 -27.96 -12.53 26.86
C GLY A 371 -28.68 -13.17 28.07
N PRO A 372 -30.02 -13.06 28.12
CA PRO A 372 -30.80 -13.59 29.25
C PRO A 372 -31.09 -15.09 29.15
N LYS A 373 -30.62 -15.78 28.10
CA LYS A 373 -30.92 -17.19 27.81
C LYS A 373 -29.65 -17.94 27.40
N PRO A 374 -29.58 -19.27 27.67
CA PRO A 374 -28.49 -20.09 27.18
C PRO A 374 -28.41 -20.04 25.66
N ALA A 375 -27.18 -19.96 25.13
CA ALA A 375 -26.93 -20.01 23.70
C ALA A 375 -26.26 -21.34 23.34
N ILE A 376 -26.78 -22.02 22.32
CA ILE A 376 -26.18 -23.24 21.80
C ILE A 376 -25.27 -22.85 20.64
N LEU A 377 -23.98 -23.07 20.81
CA LEU A 377 -22.95 -22.90 19.79
C LEU A 377 -22.53 -24.29 19.31
N TYR A 378 -22.26 -24.46 18.03
CA TYR A 378 -21.84 -25.75 17.48
C TYR A 378 -20.36 -25.69 17.10
N CYS A 379 -19.59 -26.72 17.47
CA CYS A 379 -18.23 -26.87 16.94
C CYS A 379 -18.30 -26.90 15.41
N GLY A 380 -17.40 -26.16 14.75
CA GLY A 380 -17.39 -26.00 13.30
C GLY A 380 -18.31 -24.91 12.75
N MET A 381 -19.11 -24.22 13.58
CA MET A 381 -19.92 -23.08 13.10
C MET A 381 -19.05 -21.83 12.86
N PRO A 382 -19.40 -20.93 11.90
CA PRO A 382 -18.78 -19.61 11.81
C PRO A 382 -19.01 -18.82 13.09
N ILE A 383 -17.93 -18.46 13.80
CA ILE A 383 -18.01 -17.85 15.13
C ILE A 383 -17.52 -16.41 15.14
N CYS A 384 -16.49 -16.10 14.35
CA CYS A 384 -15.91 -14.77 14.24
C CYS A 384 -15.51 -14.49 12.79
N ALA A 385 -15.14 -13.24 12.52
CA ALA A 385 -14.55 -12.82 11.27
C ALA A 385 -13.19 -12.20 11.54
N PHE A 386 -12.26 -12.32 10.60
CA PHE A 386 -10.95 -11.67 10.65
C PHE A 386 -10.87 -10.58 9.62
N THR A 387 -10.54 -9.36 10.05
CA THR A 387 -10.02 -8.32 9.16
C THR A 387 -8.49 -8.38 9.17
N PHE A 388 -7.88 -8.01 8.05
CA PHE A 388 -6.43 -7.97 7.91
C PHE A 388 -6.00 -6.57 7.53
N GLU A 389 -4.91 -6.08 8.09
CA GLU A 389 -4.40 -4.73 7.84
C GLU A 389 -2.94 -4.80 7.38
N LYS A 390 -2.66 -4.24 6.20
CA LYS A 390 -1.29 -4.02 5.75
C LYS A 390 -0.71 -2.80 6.47
N ILE A 391 0.34 -3.01 7.26
CA ILE A 391 1.00 -1.92 7.96
C ILE A 391 2.04 -1.22 7.07
N ALA A 392 2.42 0.00 7.44
CA ALA A 392 3.28 0.87 6.64
C ALA A 392 4.65 0.25 6.27
N ALA A 393 5.18 -0.63 7.12
CA ALA A 393 6.40 -1.38 6.87
C ALA A 393 6.43 -2.64 7.76
N PRO A 394 7.19 -3.70 7.38
CA PRO A 394 7.39 -4.86 8.23
C PRO A 394 7.95 -4.51 9.61
N VAL A 395 7.44 -5.19 10.65
CA VAL A 395 7.98 -5.03 12.01
C VAL A 395 9.38 -5.61 12.09
N ARG A 396 10.26 -4.94 12.86
CA ARG A 396 11.59 -5.47 13.17
C ARG A 396 11.55 -6.66 14.14
N MET A 397 10.50 -6.75 14.95
CA MET A 397 10.30 -7.81 15.96
C MET A 397 8.93 -8.46 15.74
N PRO A 398 8.86 -9.54 14.94
CA PRO A 398 7.64 -10.33 14.77
C PRO A 398 7.18 -10.94 16.09
N TYR A 399 5.88 -11.25 16.23
CA TYR A 399 5.32 -11.79 17.46
C TYR A 399 6.00 -13.09 17.90
N GLU A 400 6.08 -14.08 17.00
CA GLU A 400 6.79 -15.34 17.24
C GLU A 400 8.26 -15.08 17.57
N GLY A 401 8.71 -15.53 18.74
CA GLY A 401 10.07 -15.31 19.24
C GLY A 401 10.32 -13.93 19.86
N SER A 402 9.30 -13.06 19.96
CA SER A 402 9.43 -11.77 20.65
C SER A 402 9.49 -11.93 22.17
N ARG A 403 9.96 -10.86 22.85
CA ARG A 403 9.92 -10.75 24.31
C ARG A 403 8.51 -10.77 24.93
N SER A 404 7.49 -10.58 24.10
CA SER A 404 6.06 -10.57 24.43
C SER A 404 5.36 -11.85 24.00
N ASP A 405 6.08 -12.77 23.35
CA ASP A 405 5.52 -14.04 22.91
C ASP A 405 5.17 -14.93 24.11
N ARG A 406 3.88 -15.22 24.23
CA ARG A 406 3.35 -16.12 25.26
C ARG A 406 2.55 -17.26 24.64
N TYR A 407 2.07 -17.09 23.42
CA TYR A 407 0.98 -17.89 22.87
C TYR A 407 1.23 -18.35 21.44
N SER A 408 2.36 -18.00 20.82
CA SER A 408 2.70 -18.53 19.49
C SER A 408 2.80 -20.06 19.52
N GLY A 409 2.51 -20.69 18.38
CA GLY A 409 2.45 -22.13 18.19
C GLY A 409 1.24 -22.82 18.82
N SER A 410 0.45 -22.13 19.64
CA SER A 410 -0.70 -22.74 20.33
C SER A 410 -1.78 -23.20 19.35
N ARG A 411 -2.34 -24.37 19.59
CA ARG A 411 -3.52 -24.91 18.89
C ARG A 411 -4.70 -25.15 19.83
N ASP A 412 -4.44 -25.12 21.13
CA ASP A 412 -5.42 -25.39 22.18
C ASP A 412 -5.81 -24.08 22.87
N ALA A 413 -6.90 -24.12 23.65
CA ALA A 413 -7.39 -23.05 24.49
C ALA A 413 -6.44 -22.85 25.69
N VAL A 414 -5.28 -22.26 25.41
CA VAL A 414 -4.25 -21.98 26.42
C VAL A 414 -4.74 -20.90 27.37
N VAL A 415 -4.65 -21.19 28.66
CA VAL A 415 -5.02 -20.25 29.73
C VAL A 415 -4.03 -19.09 29.83
N SER A 416 -4.45 -18.03 30.53
CA SER A 416 -3.63 -16.84 30.76
C SER A 416 -2.25 -17.18 31.34
N LYS A 417 -1.21 -16.55 30.77
CA LYS A 417 0.19 -16.60 31.25
C LYS A 417 0.64 -15.26 31.83
N ILE A 418 -0.29 -14.53 32.47
CA ILE A 418 -0.08 -13.16 32.96
C ILE A 418 1.10 -13.07 33.94
N GLU A 419 1.35 -14.10 34.74
CA GLU A 419 2.44 -14.19 35.71
C GLU A 419 3.82 -14.08 35.04
N LYS A 420 3.95 -14.50 33.77
CA LYS A 420 5.21 -14.38 33.04
C LYS A 420 5.57 -12.93 32.73
N SER A 421 4.61 -12.01 32.73
CA SER A 421 4.85 -10.58 32.45
C SER A 421 5.59 -9.87 33.60
N ILE A 422 5.55 -10.43 34.80
CA ILE A 422 6.04 -9.80 36.04
C ILE A 422 7.42 -10.34 36.44
N LYS A 423 7.82 -11.53 35.98
CA LYS A 423 9.13 -12.16 36.28
C LYS A 423 10.30 -11.58 35.43
N LYS A 424 10.31 -10.27 35.16
CA LYS A 424 11.41 -9.60 34.45
C LYS A 424 12.19 -8.67 35.36
#